data_AF-A0A2M7YQS3-F1
#
_entry.id   AF-A0A2M7YQS3-F1
#
_cell.length_a   1.000
_cell.length_b   1.000
_cell.length_c   1.000
_cell.angle_alpha   90.00
_cell.angle_beta   90.00
_cell.angle_gamma   90.00
#
_symmetry.space_group_name_H-M   'P 1'
#
loop_
_entity.id
_entity.type
_entity.pdbx_description
1 polymer ?
#
loop_
_entity_poly.entity_id
_entity_poly.type
_entity_poly.pdbx_seq_one_letter_code
_entity_poly.pdbx_strand_id
1 'polypeptide(L)' 'MRIIAFVLDPPAIERILRHIDEPTEPPVVLPARSPPQGEFVFNQDAGADDWPDLDQATGWPGDPWD' A
#
# COMPACT_ATOMS: atom_id res chain seq x y z
N MET A 1 19.09 3.69 -6.65
CA MET A 1 18.04 3.96 -7.66
C MET A 1 18.04 5.47 -7.93
N ARG A 2 18.16 5.92 -9.18
CA ARG A 2 18.23 7.35 -9.52
C ARG A 2 17.17 7.66 -10.57
N ILE A 3 16.23 8.52 -10.21
CA ILE A 3 15.20 9.01 -11.13
C ILE A 3 15.80 10.17 -11.93
N ILE A 4 15.65 10.14 -13.26
CA ILE A 4 16.27 11.12 -14.17
C ILE A 4 15.28 12.12 -14.77
N ALA A 5 13.99 11.77 -14.83
CA ALA A 5 12.92 12.64 -15.32
C ALA A 5 11.55 12.14 -14.85
N PHE A 6 10.58 13.06 -14.84
CA PHE A 6 9.15 12.75 -14.73
C PHE A 6 8.43 13.32 -15.95
N VAL A 7 7.62 12.49 -16.61
CA VAL A 7 6.79 12.89 -17.76
C VAL A 7 5.36 12.98 -17.26
N LEU A 8 4.73 14.15 -17.40
CA LEU A 8 3.38 14.41 -16.90
C LEU A 8 2.38 14.73 -18.02
N ASP A 9 2.84 14.89 -19.26
CA ASP A 9 2.00 15.23 -20.42
C ASP A 9 1.33 13.96 -20.98
N PRO A 10 -0.01 13.82 -20.91
CA PRO A 10 -0.69 12.60 -21.33
C PRO A 10 -0.45 12.20 -22.80
N PRO A 11 -0.51 13.11 -23.78
CA PRO A 11 -0.18 12.77 -25.17
C PRO A 11 1.23 12.22 -25.35
N ALA A 12 2.22 12.76 -24.64
CA ALA A 12 3.59 12.24 -24.66
C ALA A 12 3.67 10.83 -24.06
N ILE A 13 3.02 10.60 -22.91
CA ILE A 13 2.96 9.30 -22.25
C ILE A 13 2.37 8.25 -23.20
N GLU A 14 1.23 8.53 -23.84
CA GLU A 14 0.61 7.60 -24.78
C GLU A 14 1.50 7.26 -25.96
N ARG A 15 2.23 8.23 -26.53
CA ARG A 15 3.15 7.99 -27.65
C ARG A 15 4.30 7.09 -27.26
N ILE A 16 4.83 7.26 -26.05
CA ILE A 16 5.89 6.41 -25.50
C ILE A 16 5.36 5.00 -25.31
N LEU A 17 4.21 4.83 -24.63
CA LEU A 17 3.60 3.52 -24.37
C LEU A 17 3.28 2.77 -25.66
N ARG A 18 2.66 3.42 -26.65
CA ARG A 18 2.42 2.83 -27.98
C ARG A 18 3.72 2.43 -28.68
N HIS A 19 4.79 3.20 -28.52
CA HIS A 19 6.07 2.90 -29.16
C HIS A 19 6.74 1.65 -28.59
N ILE A 20 6.51 1.35 -27.31
CA ILE A 20 7.09 0.18 -26.61
C ILE A 20 6.10 -1.00 -26.51
N ASP A 21 4.95 -0.92 -27.18
CA ASP A 21 3.88 -1.93 -27.16
C ASP A 21 3.29 -2.21 -25.77
N GLU A 22 3.21 -1.17 -24.93
CA GLU A 22 2.57 -1.24 -23.62
C GLU A 22 1.13 -0.67 -23.66
N PRO A 23 0.22 -1.14 -22.78
CA PRO A 23 -1.14 -0.62 -22.71
C PRO A 23 -1.18 0.88 -22.42
N THR A 24 -2.00 1.62 -23.17
CA THR A 24 -2.25 3.05 -22.91
C THR A 24 -3.42 3.30 -21.95
N GLU A 25 -4.27 2.30 -21.75
CA GLU A 25 -5.38 2.38 -20.81
C GLU A 25 -4.90 2.05 -19.40
N PRO A 26 -5.39 2.76 -18.36
CA PRO A 26 -5.07 2.44 -16.99
C PRO A 26 -5.54 1.02 -16.65
N PRO A 27 -4.82 0.30 -15.77
CA PRO A 27 -5.26 -1.01 -15.32
C PRO A 27 -6.60 -0.90 -14.59
N VAL A 28 -7.37 -1.98 -14.65
CA VAL A 28 -8.65 -2.07 -13.93
C VAL A 28 -8.39 -1.89 -12.43
N VAL A 29 -9.14 -0.98 -11.81
CA VAL A 29 -9.09 -0.79 -10.36
C VAL A 29 -9.73 -2.01 -9.71
N LEU A 30 -8.91 -2.80 -9.01
CA LEU A 30 -9.35 -3.96 -8.25
C LEU A 30 -9.58 -3.55 -6.78
N PRO A 31 -10.50 -4.21 -6.04
CA PRO A 31 -10.63 -4.01 -4.60
C PRO A 31 -9.29 -4.22 -3.89
N ALA A 32 -9.09 -3.52 -2.77
CA ALA A 32 -7.91 -3.72 -1.93
C ALA A 32 -7.80 -5.22 -1.58
N ARG A 33 -6.67 -5.83 -1.96
CA ARG A 33 -6.36 -7.22 -1.64
C ARG A 33 -5.46 -7.24 -0.41
N SER A 34 -5.57 -8.27 0.41
CA SER A 34 -4.58 -8.53 1.45
C SER A 34 -3.19 -8.66 0.80
N PRO A 35 -2.12 -8.24 1.49
CA PRO A 35 -0.76 -8.45 1.01
C PRO A 35 -0.56 -9.92 0.61
N PRO A 36 0.28 -10.22 -0.40
CA PRO A 36 0.59 -11.60 -0.78
C PRO A 36 0.96 -12.39 0.48
N GLN A 37 0.10 -13.35 0.85
CA GLN A 37 0.38 -14.22 1.97
C GLN A 37 1.50 -15.15 1.52
N GLY A 38 2.69 -15.04 2.11
CA GLY A 38 3.66 -16.14 2.05
C GLY A 38 3.08 -17.40 2.71
N GLU A 39 3.78 -18.53 2.69
CA GLU A 39 3.36 -19.80 3.35
C GLU A 39 3.23 -19.71 4.89
N PHE A 40 3.02 -18.53 5.45
CA PHE A 40 2.70 -18.34 6.85
C PHE A 40 1.18 -18.48 7.01
N VAL A 41 0.77 -19.59 7.61
CA VAL A 41 -0.60 -19.80 8.08
C VAL A 41 -0.84 -18.81 9.23
N PHE A 42 -1.28 -17.60 8.91
CA PHE A 42 -1.81 -16.69 9.92
C PHE A 42 -3.20 -17.20 10.31
N ASN A 43 -3.37 -17.54 11.58
CA ASN A 43 -4.68 -17.87 12.12
C ASN A 43 -5.59 -16.65 11.99
N GLN A 44 -6.67 -16.78 11.21
CA GLN A 44 -7.69 -15.75 11.04
C GLN A 44 -8.97 -16.08 11.82
N ASP A 45 -8.91 -17.06 12.72
CA ASP A 45 -9.94 -17.20 13.75
C ASP A 45 -10.04 -15.84 14.45
N ALA A 46 -11.22 -15.25 14.44
CA ALA A 46 -11.58 -14.11 15.27
C ALA A 46 -11.66 -14.53 16.75
N GLY A 47 -10.65 -15.26 17.23
CA GLY A 47 -10.36 -15.33 18.64
C GLY A 47 -10.15 -13.89 19.06
N ALA A 48 -11.11 -13.38 19.83
CA ALA A 48 -10.98 -12.10 20.49
C ALA A 48 -9.77 -12.21 21.43
N ASP A 49 -8.57 -11.99 20.90
CA ASP A 49 -7.48 -11.49 21.71
C ASP A 49 -8.04 -10.19 22.25
N ASP A 50 -8.35 -10.21 23.55
CA ASP A 50 -8.86 -9.12 24.36
C ASP A 50 -7.80 -8.02 24.36
N TRP A 51 -7.66 -7.36 23.21
CA TRP A 51 -6.78 -6.22 23.08
C TRP A 51 -7.45 -5.11 23.87
N PRO A 52 -6.83 -4.64 24.96
CA PRO A 52 -7.47 -3.64 25.78
C PRO A 52 -7.66 -2.41 24.90
N ASP A 53 -8.85 -1.80 25.00
CA ASP A 53 -9.12 -0.51 24.38
C ASP A 53 -8.15 0.52 24.98
N LEU A 54 -7.01 0.70 24.31
CA LEU A 54 -6.03 1.73 24.64
C LEU A 54 -6.58 3.06 24.11
N ASP A 55 -6.96 3.94 25.03
CA ASP A 55 -7.30 5.32 24.71
C ASP A 55 -6.08 6.02 24.08
N GLN A 56 -6.11 6.21 22.76
CA GLN A 56 -5.03 6.83 21.99
C GLN A 56 -4.89 8.34 22.26
N ALA A 57 -5.86 8.96 22.96
CA ALA A 57 -5.79 10.36 23.36
C ALA A 57 -4.99 10.56 24.66
N THR A 58 -4.87 9.51 25.48
CA THR A 58 -4.00 9.51 26.65
C THR A 58 -2.66 8.89 26.27
N GLY A 59 -1.60 9.70 26.27
CA GLY A 59 -0.23 9.19 26.14
C GLY A 59 0.04 8.10 27.17
N TRP A 60 0.89 7.13 26.82
CA TRP A 60 1.23 6.00 27.69
C TRP A 60 1.70 6.50 29.06
N PRO A 61 1.09 6.07 30.19
CA PRO A 61 1.58 6.44 31.51
C PRO A 61 2.95 5.80 31.73
N GLY A 62 4.01 6.59 31.57
CA GLY A 62 5.39 6.15 31.72
C GLY A 62 6.21 6.14 30.42
N ASP A 63 6.01 7.12 29.53
CA ASP A 63 6.98 7.37 28.45
C ASP A 63 8.38 7.60 29.07
N PRO A 64 9.36 6.71 28.83
CA PRO A 64 10.68 6.81 29.46
C PRO A 64 11.59 7.84 28.78
N TRP A 65 11.07 8.62 27.83
CA TRP A 65 11.80 9.63 27.07
C TRP A 65 11.56 11.08 27.52
N ASP A 66 10.95 11.28 28.69
CA ASP A 66 10.87 12.58 29.38
C ASP A 66 12.01 12.74 30.42
#